data_AF-A0A2V5XBV0-F1
#
_entry.id   AF-A0A2V5XBV0-F1
#
_cell.length_a   1.000
_cell.length_b   1.000
_cell.length_c   1.000
_cell.angle_alpha   90.00
_cell.angle_beta   90.00
_cell.angle_gamma   90.00
#
_symmetry.space_group_name_H-M   'P 1'
#
loop_
_entity.id
_entity.type
_entity.pdbx_description
1 polymer ?
#
loop_
_entity_poly.entity_id
_entity_poly.type
_entity_poly.pdbx_seq_one_letter_code
_entity_poly.pdbx_strand_id
1 'polypeptide(L)' 'YQRGSDHRTGGRMKKPKMGRPPISGNGESIVATVRLTPQQDRAIRKAAKKHKQQRSEWMRNVLFEAAQAA' A
#
# COMPACT_ATOMS: atom_id res chain seq x y z
N TYR A 1 24.39 -22.52 37.11
CA TYR A 1 23.21 -21.66 37.36
C TYR A 1 23.21 -20.51 36.36
N GLN A 2 22.03 -20.20 35.81
CA GLN A 2 21.81 -19.43 34.58
C GLN A 2 22.26 -17.96 34.61
N ARG A 3 22.57 -17.49 33.40
CA ARG A 3 22.98 -16.14 32.98
C ARG A 3 21.79 -15.17 33.13
N GLY A 4 21.94 -14.14 33.96
CA GLY A 4 20.97 -13.04 34.08
C GLY A 4 21.15 -12.05 32.94
N SER A 5 20.14 -11.93 32.08
CA SER A 5 20.10 -11.02 30.93
C SER A 5 19.53 -9.66 31.34
N ASP A 6 20.39 -8.73 31.78
CA ASP A 6 20.03 -7.33 31.98
C ASP A 6 20.34 -6.50 30.73
N HIS A 7 19.37 -6.39 29.82
CA HIS A 7 19.35 -5.37 28.78
C HIS A 7 18.13 -4.46 28.99
N ARG A 8 18.25 -3.51 29.92
CA ARG A 8 17.38 -2.32 29.95
C ARG A 8 17.98 -1.23 29.08
N THR A 9 17.83 -1.35 27.77
CA THR A 9 17.90 -0.18 26.88
C THR A 9 16.53 0.47 26.82
N GLY A 10 16.24 1.28 27.83
CA GLY A 10 15.14 2.25 27.81
C GLY A 10 15.42 3.38 26.81
N GLY A 11 15.44 3.04 25.52
CA GLY A 11 15.48 4.01 24.44
C GLY A 11 14.14 4.73 24.37
N ARG A 12 14.08 5.92 24.95
CA ARG A 12 12.93 6.83 24.92
C ARG A 12 12.57 7.12 23.45
N MET A 13 11.62 6.38 22.87
CA MET A 13 11.15 6.62 21.51
C MET A 13 10.59 8.04 21.44
N LYS A 14 11.31 8.94 20.74
CA LYS A 14 10.82 10.29 20.45
C LYS A 14 9.57 10.14 19.58
N LYS A 15 8.42 10.61 20.08
CA LYS A 15 7.16 10.65 19.32
C LYS A 15 7.42 11.33 17.97
N PRO A 16 7.05 10.73 16.83
CA PRO A 16 7.28 11.34 15.53
C PRO A 16 6.56 12.69 15.48
N LYS A 17 7.30 13.73 15.08
CA LYS A 17 6.75 15.08 14.87
C LYS A 17 5.62 14.97 13.83
N MET A 18 4.41 15.25 14.28
CA MET A 18 3.22 15.32 13.45
C MET A 18 3.46 16.37 12.36
N GLY A 19 3.53 15.95 11.09
CA GLY A 19 3.67 16.89 9.96
C GLY A 19 4.48 16.42 8.75
N ARG A 20 5.19 15.29 8.80
CA ARG A 20 5.73 14.66 7.58
C ARG A 20 5.50 13.15 7.63
N PRO A 21 4.78 12.57 6.64
CA PRO A 21 4.76 11.12 6.47
C PRO A 21 6.20 10.62 6.38
N PRO A 22 6.55 9.48 7.00
CA PRO A 22 7.87 8.90 6.83
C PRO A 22 8.13 8.69 5.34
N ILE A 23 9.30 9.11 4.85
CA ILE A 23 9.79 8.71 3.53
C ILE A 23 10.04 7.20 3.61
N SER A 24 9.13 6.43 3.03
CA SER A 24 9.23 4.98 2.99
C SER A 24 10.25 4.58 1.94
N GLY A 25 11.45 4.23 2.41
CA GLY A 25 12.47 3.52 1.62
C GLY A 25 12.25 2.00 1.59
N ASN A 26 11.10 1.50 2.05
CA ASN A 26 10.87 0.08 2.32
C ASN A 26 9.61 -0.44 1.64
N GLY A 27 9.57 -0.51 0.30
CA GLY A 27 8.59 -1.36 -0.41
C GLY A 27 7.10 -1.20 -0.04
N GLU A 28 6.71 -0.10 0.61
CA GLU A 28 5.33 0.12 1.03
C GLU A 28 4.54 0.58 -0.19
N SER A 29 3.49 -0.18 -0.51
CA SER A 29 2.55 0.21 -1.55
C SER A 29 1.84 1.48 -1.11
N ILE A 30 2.08 2.60 -1.83
CA ILE A 30 1.33 3.84 -1.63
C ILE A 30 -0.15 3.55 -1.92
N VAL A 31 -1.02 3.89 -0.98
CA VAL A 31 -2.47 3.79 -1.18
C VAL A 31 -2.94 5.05 -1.92
N ALA A 32 -3.39 4.87 -3.16
CA ALA A 32 -4.02 5.93 -3.94
C ALA A 32 -5.55 5.76 -3.96
N THR A 33 -6.27 6.80 -3.58
CA THR A 33 -7.74 6.82 -3.64
C THR A 33 -8.20 7.50 -4.92
N VAL A 34 -8.97 6.80 -5.75
CA VAL A 34 -9.49 7.31 -7.03
C VAL A 34 -11.01 7.47 -6.92
N ARG A 35 -11.51 8.65 -7.28
CA ARG A 35 -12.95 8.90 -7.40
C ARG A 35 -13.44 8.36 -8.75
N LEU A 36 -14.48 7.54 -8.71
CA LEU A 36 -15.06 6.91 -9.89
C LEU A 36 -16.54 7.22 -9.95
N THR A 37 -17.05 7.41 -11.16
CA THR A 37 -18.49 7.41 -11.40
C THR A 37 -19.06 6.00 -11.19
N PRO A 38 -20.37 5.86 -10.91
CA PRO A 38 -21.01 4.55 -10.78
C PRO A 38 -20.85 3.66 -12.03
N GLN A 39 -20.83 4.27 -13.22
CA GLN A 39 -20.63 3.54 -14.48
C GLN A 39 -19.21 2.97 -14.59
N GLN A 40 -18.19 3.77 -14.26
CA GLN A 40 -16.79 3.32 -14.24
C GLN A 40 -16.58 2.20 -13.22
N ASP A 41 -17.14 2.32 -12.01
CA ASP A 41 -17.06 1.29 -10.98
C ASP A 41 -17.61 -0.06 -11.48
N ARG A 42 -18.79 -0.04 -12.12
CA ARG A 42 -19.41 -1.24 -12.71
C ARG A 42 -18.56 -1.85 -13.81
N ALA A 43 -18.00 -1.02 -14.70
CA ALA A 43 -17.13 -1.50 -15.78
C ALA A 43 -15.89 -2.19 -15.22
N ILE A 44 -15.23 -1.56 -14.24
CA ILE A 44 -14.04 -2.11 -13.56
C ILE A 44 -14.36 -3.45 -12.88
N ARG A 45 -15.47 -3.54 -12.13
CA ARG A 45 -15.88 -4.80 -11.48
C ARG A 45 -16.16 -5.91 -12.49
N LYS A 46 -16.83 -5.59 -13.60
CA LYS A 46 -17.13 -6.55 -14.67
C LYS A 46 -15.84 -7.06 -15.32
N ALA A 47 -14.89 -6.17 -15.58
CA ALA A 47 -13.60 -6.52 -16.16
C ALA A 47 -12.77 -7.39 -15.20
N ALA A 48 -12.61 -6.99 -13.93
CA ALA A 48 -11.92 -7.79 -12.93
C ALA A 48 -12.51 -9.21 -12.80
N LYS A 49 -13.85 -9.34 -12.80
CA LYS A 49 -14.54 -10.64 -12.78
C LYS A 49 -14.24 -11.48 -14.02
N LYS A 50 -14.23 -10.87 -15.22
CA LYS A 50 -13.90 -11.56 -16.47
C LYS A 50 -12.48 -12.15 -16.43
N HIS A 51 -11.53 -11.42 -15.82
CA HIS A 51 -10.14 -11.83 -15.67
C HIS A 51 -9.87 -12.70 -14.42
N LYS A 52 -10.91 -13.03 -13.64
CA LYS A 52 -10.80 -13.80 -12.37
C LYS A 52 -9.83 -13.19 -11.36
N GLN A 53 -9.68 -11.86 -11.39
CA GLN A 53 -8.77 -11.12 -10.50
C GLN A 53 -9.55 -10.31 -9.48
N GLN A 54 -8.89 -9.98 -8.37
CA GLN A 54 -9.41 -8.95 -7.47
C GLN A 54 -9.39 -7.60 -8.17
N ARG A 55 -10.35 -6.74 -7.83
CA ARG A 55 -10.49 -5.40 -8.42
C ARG A 55 -9.18 -4.58 -8.35
N SER A 56 -8.52 -4.58 -7.20
CA SER A 56 -7.28 -3.83 -6.97
C SER A 56 -6.12 -4.38 -7.78
N GLU A 57 -6.02 -5.70 -7.88
CA GLU A 57 -5.02 -6.39 -8.68
C GLU A 57 -5.20 -6.10 -10.17
N TRP A 58 -6.43 -6.23 -10.68
CA TRP A 58 -6.76 -5.91 -12.06
C TRP A 58 -6.43 -4.45 -12.39
N MET A 59 -6.80 -3.50 -11.51
CA MET A 59 -6.46 -2.08 -11.68
C MET A 59 -4.95 -1.82 -11.72
N ARG A 60 -4.16 -2.51 -10.88
CA ARG A 60 -2.69 -2.36 -10.88
C ARG A 60 -2.10 -2.82 -12.20
N ASN A 61 -2.55 -3.95 -12.74
CA ASN A 61 -2.06 -4.47 -14.02
C ASN A 61 -2.37 -3.50 -15.16
N VAL A 62 -3.61 -3.00 -15.23
CA VAL A 62 -4.01 -2.03 -16.26
C VAL A 62 -3.22 -0.72 -16.16
N LEU A 63 -3.03 -0.19 -14.95
CA LEU A 63 -2.24 1.04 -14.76
C LEU A 63 -0.76 0.83 -15.10
N PHE A 64 -0.20 -0.34 -14.79
CA PHE A 64 1.17 -0.69 -15.13
C PHE A 64 1.35 -0.82 -16.65
N GLU A 65 0.46 -1.53 -17.34
CA GLU A 65 0.47 -1.64 -18.80
C GLU A 65 0.33 -0.27 -19.47
N ALA A 66 -0.60 0.57 -19.00
CA ALA A 66 -0.78 1.91 -19.52
C ALA A 66 0.45 2.80 -19.31
N ALA A 67 1.15 2.66 -18.18
CA ALA A 67 2.38 3.40 -17.90
C ALA A 67 3.55 2.96 -18.77
N GLN A 68 3.59 1.69 -19.22
CA GLN A 68 4.61 1.21 -20.15
C GLN A 68 4.32 1.59 -21.61
N ALA A 69 3.05 1.85 -21.94
CA ALA A 69 2.63 2.26 -23.28
C ALA A 69 2.67 3.78 -23.51
N ALA A 70 2.97 4.57 -22.48
CA ALA A 70 3.08 6.03 -22.51
C ALA A 70 4.52 6.47 -22.79
#